data_AF-A0A645HVK0-F1
#
_entry.id   AF-A0A645HVK0-F1
#
_cell.length_a   1.000
_cell.length_b   1.000
_cell.length_c   1.000
_cell.angle_alpha   90.00
_cell.angle_beta   90.00
_cell.angle_gamma   90.00
#
_symmetry.space_group_name_H-M   'P 1'
#
loop_
_entity.id
_entity.type
_entity.pdbx_description
1 polymer ?
#
loop_
_entity_poly.entity_id
_entity_poly.type
_entity_poly.pdbx_seq_one_letter_code
_entity_poly.pdbx_strand_id
1 'polypeptide(L)' 'MCMFLVINASSIQILPMTLIAIRGSAGSANPAEIVLPTLITTAFNTLVAIVAAKIMERRY' A
#
# COMPACT_ATOMS: atom_id res chain seq x y z
N MET A 1 -21.28 -2.08 -2.66
CA MET A 1 -20.62 -2.32 -1.36
C MET A 1 -19.14 -2.69 -1.50
N CYS A 2 -18.76 -3.48 -2.52
CA CYS A 2 -17.37 -3.92 -2.72
C CYS A 2 -16.34 -2.79 -2.83
N MET A 3 -16.68 -1.63 -3.41
CA MET A 3 -15.74 -0.50 -3.52
C MET A 3 -15.31 0.09 -2.17
N PHE A 4 -16.24 0.15 -1.22
CA PHE A 4 -15.95 0.65 0.13
C PHE A 4 -14.99 -0.29 0.88
N LEU A 5 -15.20 -1.61 0.72
CA LEU A 5 -14.30 -2.63 1.27
C LEU A 5 -12.90 -2.56 0.62
N VAL A 6 -12.85 -2.36 -0.70
CA VAL A 6 -11.59 -2.27 -1.44
C VAL A 6 -10.76 -1.06 -1.01
N ILE A 7 -11.39 0.11 -0.86
CA ILE A 7 -10.71 1.33 -0.39
C ILE A 7 -10.22 1.18 1.05
N ASN A 8 -11.01 0.53 1.91
CA ASN A 8 -10.62 0.30 3.30
C ASN A 8 -9.46 -0.71 3.41
N ALA A 9 -9.47 -1.75 2.57
CA ALA A 9 -8.41 -2.76 2.50
C ALA A 9 -7.11 -2.22 1.87
N SER A 10 -7.17 -1.27 0.94
CA SER A 10 -5.99 -0.70 0.27
C SER A 10 -5.18 0.28 1.11
N SER A 11 -5.55 0.47 2.40
CA SER A 11 -4.90 1.28 3.44
C SER A 11 -3.62 2.00 3.01
N ILE A 12 -3.72 3.32 2.78
CA ILE A 12 -2.56 4.15 2.43
C ILE A 12 -1.72 4.36 3.69
N GLN A 13 -0.52 3.77 3.70
CA GLN A 13 0.40 3.88 4.83
C GLN A 13 1.26 5.14 4.67
N ILE A 14 1.06 6.13 5.56
CA ILE A 14 1.83 7.38 5.52
C ILE A 14 3.29 7.16 5.99
N LEU A 15 3.50 6.29 6.98
CA LEU A 15 4.83 5.93 7.46
C LEU A 15 4.93 4.42 7.74
N PRO A 16 5.81 3.67 7.04
CA PRO A 16 6.01 2.24 7.27
C PRO A 16 6.92 1.99 8.48
N MET A 17 6.46 2.36 9.68
CA MET A 17 7.25 2.22 10.91
C MET A 17 7.69 0.78 11.18
N THR A 18 6.81 -0.20 10.90
CA THR A 18 7.11 -1.62 11.08
C THR A 18 8.27 -2.07 10.19
N LEU A 19 8.33 -1.62 8.94
CA LEU A 19 9.41 -1.98 8.02
C LEU A 19 10.71 -1.26 8.37
N ILE A 20 10.64 0.00 8.83
CA ILE A 20 11.81 0.74 9.33
C ILE A 20 12.41 0.02 10.55
N ALA A 21 11.58 -0.46 11.48
CA ALA A 21 12.04 -1.23 12.64
C ALA A 21 12.71 -2.55 12.25
N ILE A 22 12.12 -3.30 11.29
CA ILE A 22 12.71 -4.54 10.76
C ILE A 22 14.04 -4.25 10.03
N ARG A 23 14.11 -3.16 9.25
CA ARG A 23 15.33 -2.75 8.56
C ARG A 23 16.40 -2.29 9.55
N GLY A 24 16.01 -1.63 10.62
CA GLY A 24 16.89 -1.21 11.71
C GLY A 24 17.46 -2.41 12.48
N SER A 25 16.63 -3.41 12.81
CA SER A 25 17.10 -4.63 13.47
C SER A 25 17.93 -5.53 12.55
N ALA A 26 17.73 -5.45 11.23
CA ALA A 26 18.54 -6.13 10.22
C ALA A 26 19.91 -5.47 9.95
N GLY A 27 20.27 -4.39 10.66
CA GLY A 27 21.58 -3.72 10.51
C GLY A 27 21.71 -2.83 9.27
N SER A 28 20.60 -2.36 8.70
CA SER A 28 20.63 -1.47 7.54
C SER A 28 21.20 -0.09 7.88
N ALA A 29 22.14 0.40 7.07
CA ALA A 29 22.72 1.74 7.19
C ALA A 29 21.67 2.87 7.09
N ASN A 30 20.64 2.71 6.23
CA ASN A 30 19.55 3.67 6.08
C ASN A 30 18.17 2.97 6.10
N PRO A 31 17.56 2.75 7.28
CA PRO A 31 16.27 2.07 7.39
C PRO A 31 15.08 2.92 6.89
N ALA A 32 15.22 4.25 6.83
CA ALA A 32 14.18 5.18 6.37
C ALA A 32 14.02 5.30 4.85
N GLU A 33 14.95 4.77 4.05
CA GLU A 33 14.88 4.85 2.57
C GLU A 33 13.66 4.13 1.98
N ILE A 34 13.05 3.20 2.73
CA ILE A 34 11.87 2.44 2.29
C ILE A 34 10.58 3.28 2.30
N VAL A 35 10.58 4.46 2.93
CA VAL A 35 9.38 5.32 3.02
C VAL A 35 8.89 5.74 1.63
N LEU A 36 9.80 6.24 0.79
CA LEU A 36 9.47 6.73 -0.55
C LEU A 36 8.87 5.64 -1.47
N PRO A 37 9.50 4.46 -1.63
CA PRO A 37 8.91 3.39 -2.44
C PRO A 37 7.61 2.85 -1.85
N THR A 38 7.43 2.86 -0.51
CA THR A 38 6.17 2.40 0.10
C THR A 38 5.00 3.33 -0.22
N LEU A 39 5.22 4.65 -0.19
CA LEU A 39 4.21 5.64 -0.59
C LEU A 39 3.79 5.47 -2.05
N ILE A 40 4.76 5.28 -2.95
CA ILE A 40 4.48 5.02 -4.37
C ILE A 40 3.69 3.71 -4.51
N THR A 41 4.14 2.64 -3.85
CA THR A 41 3.51 1.32 -3.94
C THR A 41 2.07 1.32 -3.44
N THR A 42 1.79 2.02 -2.34
CA THR A 42 0.43 2.13 -1.78
C THR A 42 -0.51 2.97 -2.65
N ALA A 43 0.00 4.02 -3.30
CA ALA A 43 -0.76 4.79 -4.29
C ALA A 43 -1.12 3.93 -5.51
N PHE A 44 -0.15 3.20 -6.06
CA PHE A 44 -0.39 2.26 -7.17
C PHE A 44 -1.35 1.13 -6.78
N ASN A 45 -1.20 0.57 -5.58
CA ASN A 45 -2.11 -0.45 -5.04
C ASN A 45 -3.56 0.06 -5.02
N THR A 46 -3.78 1.26 -4.48
CA THR A 46 -5.11 1.87 -4.44
C THR A 46 -5.70 2.06 -5.84
N LEU A 47 -4.89 2.52 -6.81
CA LEU A 47 -5.32 2.70 -8.19
C LEU A 47 -5.73 1.36 -8.83
N VAL A 48 -4.87 0.34 -8.72
CA VAL A 48 -5.13 -1.00 -9.26
C VAL A 48 -6.35 -1.63 -8.60
N ALA A 49 -6.49 -1.49 -7.28
CA ALA A 49 -7.61 -2.02 -6.53
C ALA A 49 -8.95 -1.41 -6.99
N ILE A 50 -8.99 -0.08 -7.20
CA ILE A 50 -10.17 0.61 -7.74
C ILE A 50 -10.48 0.14 -9.17
N VAL A 51 -9.46 0.08 -10.05
CA VAL A 51 -9.63 -0.35 -11.46
C VAL A 51 -10.13 -1.79 -11.52
N ALA A 52 -9.53 -2.70 -10.76
CA ALA A 52 -9.94 -4.11 -10.71
C ALA A 52 -11.37 -4.25 -10.21
N ALA A 53 -11.73 -3.52 -9.16
CA ALA A 53 -13.07 -3.56 -8.59
C ALA A 53 -14.13 -2.99 -9.55
N LYS A 54 -13.81 -1.92 -10.31
CA LYS A 54 -14.65 -1.38 -11.39
C LYS A 54 -14.82 -2.37 -12.55
N ILE A 55 -13.76 -3.08 -12.93
CA ILE A 55 -13.84 -4.10 -14.00
C ILE A 55 -14.74 -5.26 -13.57
N MET A 56 -14.60 -5.72 -12.32
CA MET A 56 -15.45 -6.78 -11.78
C MET A 56 -16.91 -6.34 -11.62
N GLU A 57 -17.17 -5.11 -11.19
CA GLU A 57 -18.52 -4.54 -11.11
C GLU A 57 -19.21 -4.47 -12.47
N ARG A 58 -18.46 -4.33 -13.57
CA ARG A 58 -19.05 -4.31 -14.93
C ARG A 58 -19.23 -5.69 -15.55
N ARG A 59 -18.60 -6.72 -14.99
CA ARG A 59 -18.62 -8.11 -15.49
C ARG A 59 -19.72 -8.97 -14.86
N TYR A 60 -20.27 -8.54 -13.72
CA TYR A 60 -21.36 -9.18 -12.97
C TYR A 60 -22.56 -8.25 -12.89
#